data_AF-A0A536RU55-F1
#
_entry.id   AF-A0A536RU55-F1
#
_cell.length_a   1.000
_cell.length_b   1.000
_cell.length_c   1.000
_cell.angle_alpha   90.00
_cell.angle_beta   90.00
_cell.angle_gamma   90.00
#
_symmetry.space_group_name_H-M   'P 1'
#
loop_
_entity.id
_entity.type
_entity.pdbx_description
1 polymer ?
#
loop_
_entity_poly.entity_id
_entity_poly.type
_entity_poly.pdbx_seq_one_letter_code
_entity_poly.pdbx_strand_id
1 'polypeptide(L)'
;MKAIVQGAALPRETRFAALILAAVALLFPAASPAQAAGLINCVPLSLTGGSGACWESVWVNGAERRMVFPQEAKEFPGTIQSDRVGKFYVTAPQTDTPQGALPFQHDHTVADTSFTKLRGFLVFCSEAGITSGRCQAATPSFPLARTVNGQTLKSADAIESAANSGLVTLLDTGATFVATLTGN
;
A
#
# COMPACT_ATOMS: atom_id res chain seq x y z
N MET A 1 -13.95 -69.72 -10.64
CA MET A 1 -12.48 -69.54 -10.48
C MET A 1 -12.18 -68.05 -10.52
N LYS A 2 -11.35 -67.57 -9.59
CA LYS A 2 -11.14 -66.15 -9.23
C LYS A 2 -9.97 -65.59 -10.06
N ALA A 3 -10.18 -64.52 -10.82
CA ALA A 3 -9.11 -63.87 -11.58
C ALA A 3 -8.23 -63.05 -10.62
N ILE A 4 -6.93 -63.37 -10.56
CA ILE A 4 -5.91 -62.59 -9.86
C ILE A 4 -5.30 -61.66 -10.90
N VAL A 5 -5.54 -60.35 -10.76
CA VAL A 5 -4.82 -59.33 -11.52
C VAL A 5 -3.45 -59.16 -10.85
N GLN A 6 -2.39 -59.61 -11.52
CA GLN A 6 -1.01 -59.37 -11.12
C GLN A 6 -0.68 -57.88 -11.34
N GLY A 7 -0.34 -57.18 -10.26
CA GLY A 7 0.20 -55.82 -10.33
C GLY A 7 1.57 -55.85 -11.01
N ALA A 8 1.70 -55.10 -12.10
CA ALA A 8 2.97 -54.91 -12.79
C ALA A 8 3.95 -54.16 -11.86
N ALA A 9 5.06 -54.81 -11.51
CA ALA A 9 6.15 -54.17 -10.77
C ALA A 9 6.89 -53.19 -11.70
N LEU A 10 6.85 -51.90 -11.35
CA LEU A 10 7.57 -50.85 -12.07
C LEU A 10 9.10 -51.11 -12.06
N PRO A 11 9.78 -50.95 -13.22
CA PRO A 11 11.20 -51.24 -13.36
C PRO A 11 12.08 -50.39 -12.45
N ARG A 12 13.23 -50.95 -12.06
CA ARG A 12 14.16 -50.38 -11.07
C ARG A 12 14.67 -48.97 -11.47
N GLU A 13 14.80 -48.70 -12.76
CA GLU A 13 15.22 -47.39 -13.28
C GLU A 13 14.18 -46.29 -13.07
N THR A 14 12.89 -46.64 -13.15
CA THR A 14 11.77 -45.71 -12.91
C THR A 14 11.67 -45.28 -11.44
N ARG A 15 12.17 -46.13 -10.52
CA ARG A 15 12.20 -45.82 -9.08
C ARG A 15 13.25 -44.78 -8.71
N PHE A 16 14.40 -44.77 -9.41
CA PHE A 16 15.45 -43.78 -9.18
C PHE A 16 15.08 -42.39 -9.71
N ALA A 17 14.42 -42.32 -10.88
CA ALA A 17 13.95 -41.05 -11.44
C ALA A 17 12.91 -40.37 -10.53
N ALA A 18 11.99 -41.15 -9.93
CA ALA A 18 11.00 -40.63 -8.99
C ALA A 18 11.61 -40.10 -7.68
N LEU A 19 12.67 -40.75 -7.18
CA LEU A 19 13.40 -40.31 -5.98
C LEU A 19 14.18 -39.00 -6.19
N ILE A 20 14.75 -38.80 -7.39
CA ILE A 20 15.51 -37.59 -7.72
C ILE A 20 14.57 -36.38 -7.87
N LEU A 21 13.39 -36.54 -8.49
CA LEU A 21 12.41 -35.44 -8.57
C LEU A 21 11.86 -35.03 -7.20
N ALA A 22 11.66 -35.98 -6.28
CA ALA A 22 11.20 -35.67 -4.92
C ALA A 22 12.26 -34.91 -4.09
N ALA A 23 13.55 -35.18 -4.32
CA ALA A 23 14.64 -34.50 -3.62
C ALA A 23 14.84 -33.04 -4.10
N VAL A 24 14.57 -32.74 -5.38
CA VAL A 24 14.66 -31.38 -5.91
C VAL A 24 13.52 -30.49 -5.41
N ALA A 25 12.33 -31.05 -5.17
CA ALA A 25 11.20 -30.32 -4.58
C ALA A 25 11.47 -29.80 -3.16
N LEU A 26 12.38 -30.45 -2.42
CA LEU A 26 12.79 -30.06 -1.06
C LEU A 26 13.85 -28.94 -1.03
N LEU A 27 14.44 -28.61 -2.19
CA LEU A 27 15.45 -27.53 -2.31
C LEU A 27 14.84 -26.17 -2.64
N PHE A 28 13.52 -26.11 -2.90
CA PHE A 28 12.82 -24.84 -2.98
C PHE A 28 12.50 -24.37 -1.56
N PRO A 29 13.06 -23.23 -1.10
CA PRO A 29 12.53 -22.60 0.09
C PRO A 29 11.05 -22.33 -0.17
N ALA A 30 10.18 -23.02 0.58
CA ALA A 30 8.77 -22.68 0.61
C ALA A 30 8.71 -21.17 0.90
N ALA A 31 8.21 -20.40 -0.07
CA ALA A 31 7.93 -19.00 0.15
C ALA A 31 7.08 -18.91 1.42
N SER A 32 7.58 -18.21 2.43
CA SER A 32 6.98 -18.16 3.76
C SER A 32 5.47 -17.91 3.66
N PRO A 33 4.62 -18.61 4.43
CA PRO A 33 3.16 -18.55 4.32
C PRO A 33 2.59 -17.28 4.96
N ALA A 34 3.30 -16.15 4.87
CA ALA A 34 2.84 -14.84 5.34
C ALA A 34 1.57 -14.35 4.62
N GLN A 35 1.11 -15.09 3.59
CA GLN A 35 -0.10 -14.82 2.82
C GLN A 35 -1.36 -15.54 3.36
N ALA A 36 -1.22 -16.40 4.38
CA ALA A 36 -2.35 -17.20 4.89
C ALA A 36 -3.10 -16.57 6.08
N ALA A 37 -2.50 -15.58 6.76
CA ALA A 37 -3.27 -14.70 7.64
C ALA A 37 -3.98 -13.67 6.76
N GLY A 38 -5.32 -13.70 6.73
CA GLY A 38 -6.11 -12.76 5.95
C GLY A 38 -5.64 -11.33 6.21
N LEU A 39 -5.44 -10.56 5.14
CA LEU A 39 -4.89 -9.22 5.21
C LEU A 39 -5.76 -8.33 6.10
N ILE A 40 -5.23 -7.88 7.23
CA ILE A 40 -5.96 -7.03 8.18
C ILE A 40 -5.88 -5.57 7.75
N ASN A 41 -6.89 -4.76 8.09
CA ASN A 41 -6.80 -3.32 7.93
C ASN A 41 -5.65 -2.78 8.81
N CYS A 42 -4.86 -1.82 8.32
CA CYS A 42 -3.71 -1.31 9.05
C CYS A 42 -4.10 -0.61 10.37
N VAL A 43 -5.32 -0.08 10.50
CA VAL A 43 -5.81 0.57 11.72
C VAL A 43 -5.82 -0.41 12.91
N PRO A 44 -6.57 -1.54 12.91
CA PRO A 44 -6.51 -2.53 13.98
C PRO A 44 -5.10 -3.02 14.31
N LEU A 45 -4.23 -3.19 13.31
CA LEU A 45 -2.85 -3.65 13.51
C LEU A 45 -2.05 -2.63 14.35
N SER A 46 -2.16 -1.34 14.02
CA SER A 46 -1.49 -0.26 14.75
C SER A 46 -1.94 -0.12 16.21
N LEU A 47 -3.22 -0.43 16.50
CA LEU A 47 -3.80 -0.31 17.84
C LEU A 47 -3.45 -1.48 18.76
N THR A 48 -3.17 -2.64 18.17
CA THR A 48 -2.89 -3.87 18.91
C THR A 48 -1.39 -4.10 19.13
N GLY A 49 -0.53 -3.22 18.60
CA GLY A 49 0.92 -3.43 18.59
C GLY A 49 1.34 -4.64 17.75
N GLY A 50 0.45 -5.08 16.84
CA GLY A 50 0.67 -6.24 15.99
C GLY A 50 1.72 -5.99 14.92
N SER A 51 2.23 -7.09 14.38
CA SER A 51 3.17 -7.14 13.25
C SER A 51 2.61 -8.04 12.13
N GLY A 52 2.96 -7.79 10.87
CA GLY A 52 2.40 -8.44 9.67
C GLY A 52 1.91 -7.51 8.56
N ALA A 53 1.61 -8.10 7.40
CA ALA A 53 1.06 -7.39 6.26
C ALA A 53 -0.34 -6.82 6.55
N CYS A 54 -0.64 -5.62 6.04
CA CYS A 54 -1.94 -4.97 6.22
C CYS A 54 -2.40 -4.25 4.94
N TRP A 55 -3.61 -3.70 4.93
CA TRP A 55 -4.13 -2.87 3.83
C TRP A 55 -4.73 -1.55 4.28
N GLU A 56 -4.73 -0.59 3.35
CA GLU A 56 -5.47 0.67 3.45
C GLU A 56 -6.19 1.00 2.15
N SER A 57 -7.26 1.77 2.25
CA SER A 57 -7.91 2.40 1.09
C SER A 57 -7.05 3.55 0.58
N VAL A 58 -6.88 3.63 -0.73
CA VAL A 58 -6.18 4.73 -1.42
C VAL A 58 -6.98 5.20 -2.62
N TRP A 59 -6.87 6.48 -2.94
CA TRP A 59 -7.41 7.06 -4.16
C TRP A 59 -6.38 6.96 -5.29
N VAL A 60 -6.84 6.44 -6.43
CA VAL A 60 -6.09 6.35 -7.69
C VAL A 60 -6.96 6.95 -8.78
N ASN A 61 -6.56 8.10 -9.32
CA ASN A 61 -7.27 8.79 -10.39
C ASN A 61 -8.78 8.97 -10.11
N GLY A 62 -9.13 9.32 -8.86
CA GLY A 62 -10.51 9.54 -8.43
C GLY A 62 -11.26 8.27 -7.97
N ALA A 63 -10.70 7.08 -8.17
CA ALA A 63 -11.30 5.83 -7.76
C ALA A 63 -10.64 5.26 -6.50
N GLU A 64 -11.44 4.75 -5.56
CA GLU A 64 -10.91 4.07 -4.39
C GLU A 64 -10.37 2.69 -4.79
N ARG A 65 -9.21 2.34 -4.26
CA ARG A 65 -8.49 1.08 -4.48
C ARG A 65 -7.94 0.57 -3.16
N ARG A 66 -7.68 -0.73 -3.08
CA ARG A 66 -7.01 -1.32 -1.92
C ARG A 66 -5.50 -1.38 -2.15
N MET A 67 -4.73 -0.74 -1.29
CA MET A 67 -3.27 -0.85 -1.26
C MET A 67 -2.83 -1.77 -0.13
N VAL A 68 -1.92 -2.69 -0.44
CA VAL A 68 -1.41 -3.70 0.48
C VAL A 68 0.03 -3.37 0.87
N PHE A 69 0.31 -3.38 2.17
CA PHE A 69 1.61 -3.11 2.76
C PHE A 69 2.15 -4.43 3.34
N PRO A 70 3.09 -5.12 2.67
CA PRO A 70 3.62 -6.41 3.12
C PRO A 70 4.48 -6.34 4.39
N GLN A 71 4.79 -5.14 4.89
CA GLN A 71 5.69 -4.89 6.02
C GLN A 71 5.08 -3.96 7.09
N GLU A 72 3.82 -4.16 7.48
CA GLU A 72 3.20 -3.39 8.59
C GLU A 72 3.08 -1.88 8.35
N ALA A 73 3.21 -1.41 7.11
CA ALA A 73 3.38 0.01 6.79
C ALA A 73 4.55 0.69 7.54
N LYS A 74 5.51 -0.08 8.06
CA LYS A 74 6.76 0.47 8.63
C LYS A 74 7.71 0.89 7.51
N GLU A 75 8.54 1.88 7.82
CA GLU A 75 9.61 2.31 6.91
C GLU A 75 10.49 1.12 6.53
N PHE A 76 10.81 1.02 5.24
CA PHE A 76 11.72 0.01 4.75
C PHE A 76 13.13 0.30 5.32
N PRO A 77 13.76 -0.62 6.07
CA PRO A 77 15.12 -0.39 6.56
C PRO A 77 16.10 -0.35 5.39
N GLY A 78 16.67 0.83 5.13
CA GLY A 78 17.72 1.06 4.13
C GLY A 78 17.39 2.16 3.12
N THR A 79 18.40 2.60 2.37
CA THR A 79 18.22 3.59 1.31
C THR A 79 17.58 2.93 0.09
N ILE A 80 16.40 3.41 -0.33
CA ILE A 80 15.78 2.93 -1.56
C ILE A 80 16.59 3.46 -2.76
N GLN A 81 17.34 2.57 -3.41
CA GLN A 81 18.17 2.87 -4.59
C GLN A 81 17.41 2.80 -5.93
N SER A 82 16.08 2.85 -5.92
CA SER A 82 15.28 2.86 -7.16
C SER A 82 15.10 4.29 -7.63
N ASP A 83 15.33 4.56 -8.91
CA ASP A 83 14.94 5.81 -9.59
C ASP A 83 13.41 5.89 -9.77
N ARG A 84 12.72 4.75 -9.74
CA ARG A 84 11.26 4.65 -9.79
C ARG A 84 10.69 4.51 -8.38
N VAL A 85 10.45 5.65 -7.74
CA VAL A 85 9.74 5.75 -6.45
C VAL A 85 8.43 6.50 -6.70
N GLY A 86 7.31 5.87 -6.38
CA GLY A 86 6.01 6.53 -6.42
C GLY A 86 5.83 7.48 -5.24
N LYS A 87 4.87 8.40 -5.34
CA LYS A 87 4.51 9.28 -4.23
C LYS A 87 3.23 8.77 -3.57
N PHE A 88 3.23 8.80 -2.25
CA PHE A 88 2.09 8.49 -1.40
C PHE A 88 1.74 9.72 -0.59
N TYR A 89 0.56 10.26 -0.86
CA TYR A 89 0.10 11.51 -0.26
C TYR A 89 -0.88 11.21 0.85
N VAL A 90 -0.64 11.80 2.02
CA VAL A 90 -1.55 11.79 3.16
C VAL A 90 -2.19 13.17 3.26
N THR A 91 -3.52 13.20 3.25
CA THR A 91 -4.28 14.43 3.45
C THR A 91 -5.17 14.27 4.68
N ALA A 92 -5.07 15.17 5.64
CA ALA A 92 -5.86 15.17 6.86
C ALA A 92 -6.57 16.52 7.05
N PRO A 93 -7.62 16.60 7.90
CA PRO A 93 -8.15 17.87 8.37
C PRO A 93 -7.02 18.78 8.84
N GLN A 94 -7.10 20.06 8.53
CA GLN A 94 -6.13 21.04 9.03
C GLN A 94 -6.82 21.86 10.11
N THR A 95 -6.54 21.49 11.35
CA THR A 95 -7.10 22.12 12.54
C THR A 95 -5.97 22.66 13.40
N ASP A 96 -6.31 23.54 14.34
CA ASP A 96 -5.41 24.03 15.39
C ASP A 96 -5.14 22.99 16.49
N THR A 97 -5.84 21.85 16.45
CA THR A 97 -5.68 20.74 17.38
C THR A 97 -4.69 19.72 16.81
N PRO A 98 -3.57 19.42 17.50
CA PRO A 98 -2.62 18.40 17.06
C PRO A 98 -3.28 17.02 16.87
N GLN A 99 -3.05 16.38 15.72
CA GLN A 99 -3.63 15.07 15.36
C GLN A 99 -2.65 13.89 15.56
N GLY A 100 -1.82 13.95 16.61
CA GLY A 100 -0.68 13.04 16.81
C GLY A 100 -0.97 11.64 17.34
N ALA A 101 -2.24 11.27 17.55
CA ALA A 101 -2.60 9.94 18.05
C ALA A 101 -3.26 9.09 16.95
N LEU A 102 -2.72 7.89 16.72
CA LEU A 102 -3.36 6.91 15.86
C LEU A 102 -4.59 6.29 16.56
N PRO A 103 -5.72 6.09 15.86
CA PRO A 103 -5.96 6.49 14.47
C PRO A 103 -6.45 7.95 14.39
N PHE A 104 -5.98 8.71 13.41
CA PHE A 104 -6.54 10.03 13.07
C PHE A 104 -7.17 9.99 11.67
N GLN A 105 -8.07 10.92 11.39
CA GLN A 105 -8.81 10.94 10.13
C GLN A 105 -7.91 11.47 8.99
N HIS A 106 -7.67 10.66 7.97
CA HIS A 106 -6.89 11.04 6.78
C HIS A 106 -7.34 10.26 5.54
N ASP A 107 -6.98 10.78 4.37
CA ASP A 107 -7.13 10.18 3.05
C ASP A 107 -5.74 9.87 2.48
N HIS A 108 -5.64 8.81 1.70
CA HIS A 108 -4.44 8.41 0.99
C HIS A 108 -4.63 8.54 -0.52
N THR A 109 -3.64 9.10 -1.22
CA THR A 109 -3.66 9.20 -2.70
C THR A 109 -2.33 8.75 -3.27
N VAL A 110 -2.38 8.02 -4.39
CA VAL A 110 -1.22 7.61 -5.17
C VAL A 110 -1.49 7.80 -6.66
N ALA A 111 -0.42 7.88 -7.46
CA ALA A 111 -0.55 7.83 -8.92
C ALA A 111 -0.96 6.42 -9.38
N ASP A 112 -1.59 6.31 -10.56
CA ASP A 112 -1.85 5.01 -11.17
C ASP A 112 -0.53 4.37 -11.60
N THR A 113 -0.16 3.30 -10.91
CA THR A 113 1.17 2.73 -11.02
C THR A 113 1.25 1.31 -10.48
N SER A 114 2.17 0.53 -11.04
CA SER A 114 2.61 -0.75 -10.49
C SER A 114 3.75 -0.59 -9.47
N PHE A 115 4.01 0.62 -8.94
CA PHE A 115 5.15 0.84 -8.04
C PHE A 115 5.02 -0.01 -6.77
N THR A 116 6.06 -0.76 -6.50
CA THR A 116 6.25 -1.49 -5.25
C THR A 116 6.86 -0.60 -4.17
N LYS A 117 7.38 0.58 -4.51
CA LYS A 117 8.14 1.47 -3.60
C LYS A 117 7.58 2.88 -3.64
N LEU A 118 7.27 3.43 -2.47
CA LEU A 118 6.61 4.73 -2.32
C LEU A 118 7.37 5.62 -1.35
N ARG A 119 7.27 6.94 -1.55
CA ARG A 119 7.74 8.00 -0.65
C ARG A 119 6.56 8.80 -0.11
N GLY A 120 6.54 8.99 1.20
CA GLY A 120 5.46 9.67 1.92
C GLY A 120 5.54 11.20 1.86
N PHE A 121 4.40 11.83 1.62
CA PHE A 121 4.22 13.28 1.68
C PHE A 121 2.96 13.62 2.48
N LEU A 122 3.04 14.61 3.36
CA LEU A 122 1.85 15.25 3.93
C LEU A 122 1.43 16.42 3.03
N VAL A 123 0.12 16.53 2.77
CA VAL A 123 -0.46 17.60 1.95
C VAL A 123 -1.15 18.62 2.85
N PHE A 124 -0.65 19.86 2.83
CA PHE A 124 -1.21 20.97 3.60
C PHE A 124 -1.74 22.07 2.68
N CYS A 125 -2.78 22.78 3.08
CA CYS A 125 -3.16 24.01 2.40
C CYS A 125 -2.10 25.05 2.72
N SER A 126 -1.62 25.77 1.71
CA SER A 126 -0.73 26.90 1.93
C SER A 126 -1.52 28.12 2.41
N GLU A 127 -0.83 29.12 2.94
CA GLU A 127 -1.44 30.42 3.25
C GLU A 127 -2.14 31.03 2.02
N ALA A 128 -1.50 30.95 0.86
CA ALA A 128 -2.08 31.44 -0.39
C ALA A 128 -3.36 30.65 -0.75
N GLY A 129 -3.34 29.33 -0.61
CA GLY A 129 -4.50 28.46 -0.83
C GLY A 129 -5.66 28.77 0.10
N ILE A 130 -5.39 29.02 1.38
CA ILE A 130 -6.40 29.38 2.38
C ILE A 130 -6.97 30.77 2.09
N THR A 131 -6.12 31.79 1.97
CA THR A 131 -6.53 33.20 1.80
C THR A 131 -7.35 33.40 0.53
N SER A 132 -7.01 32.67 -0.53
CA SER A 132 -7.73 32.75 -1.81
C SER A 132 -8.99 31.89 -1.86
N GLY A 133 -9.31 31.14 -0.79
CA GLY A 133 -10.41 30.19 -0.72
C GLY A 133 -10.22 28.97 -1.63
N ARG A 134 -8.98 28.78 -2.12
CA ARG A 134 -8.62 27.84 -3.18
C ARG A 134 -8.13 26.48 -2.70
N CYS A 135 -7.87 26.37 -1.40
CA CYS A 135 -7.72 25.13 -0.66
C CYS A 135 -8.57 25.26 0.60
N GLN A 136 -9.40 24.25 0.87
CA GLN A 136 -10.23 24.23 2.07
C GLN A 136 -9.65 23.19 3.03
N ALA A 137 -9.33 23.64 4.25
CA ALA A 137 -9.11 22.75 5.38
C ALA A 137 -10.43 22.04 5.68
N ALA A 138 -10.55 20.76 5.34
CA ALA A 138 -11.82 20.06 5.59
C ALA A 138 -12.04 19.92 7.10
N THR A 139 -13.23 20.31 7.54
CA THR A 139 -13.78 19.98 8.86
C THR A 139 -15.07 19.18 8.65
N PRO A 140 -15.34 18.22 9.54
CA PRO A 140 -14.97 16.80 9.41
C PRO A 140 -15.82 16.04 8.36
N SER A 141 -15.86 16.48 7.09
CA SER A 141 -16.55 15.77 6.01
C SER A 141 -15.54 15.17 5.02
N PHE A 142 -15.75 13.90 4.65
CA PHE A 142 -14.95 13.22 3.62
C PHE A 142 -15.38 13.64 2.21
N PRO A 143 -14.46 13.78 1.24
CA PRO A 143 -12.99 13.68 1.34
C PRO A 143 -12.37 14.89 2.04
N LEU A 144 -11.22 14.67 2.69
CA LEU A 144 -10.62 15.59 3.67
C LEU A 144 -9.85 16.76 3.07
N ALA A 145 -9.80 16.87 1.74
CA ALA A 145 -9.41 18.10 1.05
C ALA A 145 -9.97 18.18 -0.38
N ARG A 146 -10.26 19.42 -0.80
CA ARG A 146 -10.68 19.79 -2.15
C ARG A 146 -9.93 21.04 -2.61
N THR A 147 -9.63 21.14 -3.91
CA THR A 147 -9.18 22.40 -4.53
C THR A 147 -10.38 23.31 -4.85
N VAL A 148 -10.12 24.58 -5.21
CA VAL A 148 -11.14 25.57 -5.68
C VAL A 148 -12.22 25.01 -6.56
N ASN A 149 -11.83 24.17 -7.50
CA ASN A 149 -12.71 23.73 -8.58
C ASN A 149 -13.62 22.59 -8.11
N GLY A 150 -13.75 22.40 -6.79
CA GLY A 150 -14.47 21.29 -6.17
C GLY A 150 -13.79 19.93 -6.38
N GLN A 151 -12.60 19.91 -7.00
CA GLN A 151 -11.88 18.68 -7.28
C GLN A 151 -11.34 18.13 -5.98
N THR A 152 -11.82 16.94 -5.66
CA THR A 152 -11.33 16.13 -4.56
C THR A 152 -9.87 15.77 -4.82
N LEU A 153 -8.99 15.90 -3.82
CA LEU A 153 -7.56 15.51 -3.92
C LEU A 153 -7.41 13.98 -3.94
N LYS A 154 -8.00 13.34 -4.95
CA LYS A 154 -8.11 11.89 -5.15
C LYS A 154 -7.26 11.40 -6.32
N SER A 155 -6.41 12.27 -6.89
CA SER A 155 -5.43 11.92 -7.90
C SER A 155 -4.12 12.64 -7.62
N ALA A 156 -3.00 11.97 -7.93
CA ALA A 156 -1.68 12.57 -7.80
C ALA A 156 -1.57 13.85 -8.65
N ASP A 157 -2.05 13.83 -9.89
CA ASP A 157 -2.05 15.00 -10.79
C ASP A 157 -2.73 16.23 -10.18
N ALA A 158 -3.87 16.04 -9.50
CA ALA A 158 -4.57 17.15 -8.84
C ALA A 158 -3.74 17.73 -7.67
N ILE A 159 -3.12 16.86 -6.87
CA ILE A 159 -2.26 17.27 -5.76
C ILE A 159 -1.02 18.00 -6.26
N GLU A 160 -0.33 17.44 -7.26
CA GLU A 160 0.89 18.03 -7.82
C GLU A 160 0.60 19.36 -8.55
N SER A 161 -0.52 19.44 -9.28
CA SER A 161 -0.96 20.70 -9.89
C SER A 161 -1.30 21.77 -8.85
N ALA A 162 -1.97 21.39 -7.76
CA ALA A 162 -2.23 22.30 -6.63
C ALA A 162 -0.93 22.75 -5.95
N ALA A 163 0.07 21.88 -5.83
CA ALA A 163 1.37 22.22 -5.27
C ALA A 163 2.14 23.19 -6.18
N ASN A 164 2.16 22.91 -7.49
CA ASN A 164 2.81 23.75 -8.50
C ASN A 164 2.18 25.15 -8.62
N SER A 165 0.89 25.27 -8.30
CA SER A 165 0.18 26.56 -8.25
C SER A 165 0.28 27.26 -6.89
N GLY A 166 1.04 26.71 -5.95
CA GLY A 166 1.23 27.27 -4.61
C GLY A 166 -0.01 27.20 -3.72
N LEU A 167 -1.01 26.38 -4.06
CA LEU A 167 -2.24 26.23 -3.29
C LEU A 167 -2.12 25.23 -2.14
N VAL A 168 -1.25 24.24 -2.31
CA VAL A 168 -0.86 23.30 -1.25
C VAL A 168 0.65 23.26 -1.08
N THR A 169 1.08 22.90 0.12
CA THR A 169 2.47 22.60 0.45
C THR A 169 2.61 21.09 0.64
N LEU A 170 3.62 20.49 0.01
CA LEU A 170 3.99 19.09 0.21
C LEU A 170 5.14 19.02 1.21
N LEU A 171 4.90 18.42 2.38
CA LEU A 171 5.95 18.11 3.33
C LEU A 171 6.41 16.68 3.12
N ASP A 172 7.64 16.55 2.64
CA ASP A 172 8.32 15.25 2.53
C ASP A 172 8.62 14.71 3.93
N THR A 173 8.10 13.53 4.24
CA THR A 173 8.29 12.93 5.57
C THR A 173 9.63 12.21 5.69
N GLY A 174 10.34 11.99 4.59
CA GLY A 174 11.48 11.07 4.52
C GLY A 174 11.08 9.59 4.55
N ALA A 175 9.82 9.27 4.84
CA ALA A 175 9.34 7.90 4.94
C ALA A 175 9.33 7.22 3.57
N THR A 176 9.86 6.00 3.52
CA THR A 176 9.79 5.15 2.34
C THR A 176 9.29 3.77 2.70
N PHE A 177 8.37 3.24 1.91
CA PHE A 177 7.73 1.96 2.21
C PHE A 177 7.42 1.18 0.94
N VAL A 178 7.20 -0.11 1.13
CA VAL A 178 6.79 -1.03 0.07
C VAL A 178 5.29 -1.22 0.13
N ALA A 179 4.61 -1.06 -1.00
CA ALA A 179 3.18 -1.32 -1.11
C ALA A 179 2.79 -1.74 -2.53
N THR A 180 1.67 -2.44 -2.66
CA THR A 180 1.16 -2.92 -3.93
C THR A 180 -0.32 -2.59 -4.05
N LEU A 181 -0.72 -1.97 -5.18
CA LEU A 181 -2.14 -1.85 -5.52
C LEU A 181 -2.71 -3.23 -5.82
N THR A 182 -3.76 -3.60 -5.11
CA THR A 182 -4.57 -4.78 -5.42
C THR A 182 -5.94 -4.32 -5.92
N GLY A 183 -6.56 -5.13 -6.79
CA GLY A 183 -7.88 -4.83 -7.35
C GLY A 183 -8.96 -4.60 -6.29
N ASN A 184 -10.10 -4.06 -6.73
CA ASN A 184 -11.27 -3.76 -5.91
C ASN A 184 -11.81 -5.00 -5.18
#